data_AF-A0A929H508-F1
#
_entry.id   AF-A0A929H508-F1
#
_cell.length_a   1.000
_cell.length_b   1.000
_cell.length_c   1.000
_cell.angle_alpha   90.00
_cell.angle_beta   90.00
_cell.angle_gamma   90.00
#
_symmetry.space_group_name_H-M   'P 1'
#
loop_
_entity.id
_entity.type
_entity.pdbx_description
1 polymer ?
#
loop_
_entity_poly.entity_id
_entity_poly.type
_entity_poly.pdbx_seq_one_letter_code
_entity_poly.pdbx_strand_id
1 'polypeptide(L)'
;MKALIINMLILNFLVACNKKDDNFDPINPDVKKFVELVKKDKYDLAYLPNFVPNDIPTLLKYADDFSVISKFPVNPISSIYPERLTVGECLLWTIESIRLKYDVDDNMHKFPSLVPQLIEKENTNKPFLDDNQLIEVYILYKDWWYNNIGKDFELTREINPLEDSMYLWK
;
A
#
# COMPACT_ATOMS: atom_id res chain seq x y z
N MET A 1 -2.96 -8.46 61.21
CA MET A 1 -3.59 -9.60 60.52
C MET A 1 -4.83 -9.12 59.79
N LYS A 2 -4.84 -9.27 58.45
CA LYS A 2 -6.02 -9.43 57.57
C LYS A 2 -6.97 -8.22 57.45
N ALA A 3 -7.36 -7.73 56.27
CA ALA A 3 -7.01 -8.01 54.88
C ALA A 3 -7.45 -6.79 54.05
N LEU A 4 -6.63 -6.41 53.05
CA LEU A 4 -6.99 -5.45 52.01
C LEU A 4 -8.16 -5.99 51.18
N ILE A 5 -9.24 -5.22 51.01
CA ILE A 5 -10.29 -5.52 50.03
C ILE A 5 -9.99 -4.71 48.77
N ILE A 6 -9.53 -5.47 47.78
CA ILE A 6 -9.25 -5.09 46.40
C ILE A 6 -10.57 -4.76 45.70
N ASN A 7 -10.67 -3.59 45.06
CA ASN A 7 -11.72 -3.31 44.07
C ASN A 7 -11.07 -3.01 42.72
N MET A 8 -10.74 -4.07 41.99
CA MET A 8 -10.20 -4.03 40.64
C MET A 8 -11.38 -3.94 39.67
N LEU A 9 -11.71 -2.72 39.24
CA LEU A 9 -12.60 -2.48 38.12
C LEU A 9 -11.90 -2.97 36.84
N ILE A 10 -12.20 -4.21 36.46
CA ILE A 10 -11.81 -4.78 35.18
C ILE A 10 -12.67 -4.09 34.12
N LEU A 11 -12.10 -3.07 33.46
CA LEU A 11 -12.61 -2.62 32.16
C LEU A 11 -12.45 -3.79 31.18
N ASN A 12 -13.56 -4.48 30.91
CA ASN A 12 -13.70 -5.34 29.75
C ASN A 12 -13.60 -4.49 28.49
N PHE A 13 -12.38 -4.21 28.04
CA PHE A 13 -12.16 -3.96 26.62
C PHE A 13 -12.46 -5.27 25.91
N LEU A 14 -13.69 -5.39 25.42
CA LEU A 14 -14.02 -6.28 24.33
C LEU A 14 -13.17 -5.84 23.15
N VAL A 15 -11.94 -6.37 23.06
CA VAL A 15 -11.20 -6.40 21.82
C VAL A 15 -12.02 -7.30 20.92
N ALA A 16 -12.85 -6.68 20.08
CA ALA A 16 -13.41 -7.33 18.92
C ALA A 16 -12.21 -7.82 18.10
N CYS A 17 -11.85 -9.09 18.30
CA CYS A 17 -11.10 -9.87 17.34
C CYS A 17 -12.00 -9.92 16.10
N ASN A 18 -11.89 -8.90 15.24
CA ASN A 18 -12.40 -8.98 13.88
C ASN A 18 -11.82 -10.27 13.33
N LYS A 19 -12.70 -11.21 12.98
CA LYS A 19 -12.32 -12.48 12.35
C LYS A 19 -11.28 -12.15 11.29
N LYS A 20 -10.03 -12.56 11.52
CA LYS A 20 -9.01 -12.59 10.48
C LYS A 20 -9.68 -13.34 9.33
N ASP A 21 -9.66 -12.76 8.14
CA ASP A 21 -10.08 -13.48 6.94
C ASP A 21 -8.96 -14.53 6.74
N ASP A 22 -9.06 -15.63 7.48
CA ASP A 22 -7.98 -16.54 7.94
C ASP A 22 -7.18 -17.23 6.80
N ASN A 23 -7.52 -16.94 5.55
CA ASN A 23 -6.99 -17.61 4.36
C ASN A 23 -6.19 -16.70 3.42
N PHE A 24 -5.85 -15.47 3.79
CA PHE A 24 -4.90 -14.69 2.99
C PHE A 24 -3.46 -15.05 3.36
N ASP A 25 -2.74 -15.68 2.44
CA ASP A 25 -1.31 -15.97 2.57
C ASP A 25 -0.49 -14.80 2.02
N PRO A 26 0.17 -13.97 2.84
CA PRO A 26 0.97 -12.86 2.35
C PRO A 26 2.32 -13.30 1.75
N ILE A 27 2.75 -14.56 1.96
CA ILE A 27 3.98 -15.11 1.37
C ILE A 27 3.72 -15.59 -0.06
N ASN A 28 2.56 -16.21 -0.31
CA ASN A 28 2.09 -16.61 -1.63
C ASN A 28 0.73 -15.93 -1.94
N PRO A 29 0.73 -14.61 -2.20
CA PRO A 29 -0.50 -13.84 -2.21
C PRO A 29 -1.34 -14.02 -3.48
N ASP A 30 -2.66 -14.09 -3.29
CA ASP A 30 -3.64 -13.94 -4.38
C ASP A 30 -3.97 -12.46 -4.56
N VAL A 31 -3.66 -11.91 -5.75
CA VAL A 31 -3.88 -10.49 -6.07
C VAL A 31 -5.34 -10.09 -5.92
N LYS A 32 -6.29 -10.92 -6.34
CA LYS A 32 -7.73 -10.57 -6.28
C LYS A 32 -8.21 -10.55 -4.84
N LYS A 33 -7.80 -11.53 -4.03
CA LYS A 33 -8.14 -11.55 -2.60
C LYS A 33 -7.54 -10.35 -1.87
N PHE A 34 -6.30 -9.97 -2.19
CA PHE A 34 -5.70 -8.74 -1.66
C PHE A 34 -6.50 -7.50 -2.03
N VAL A 35 -6.82 -7.30 -3.32
CA VAL A 35 -7.63 -6.18 -3.80
C VAL A 35 -8.99 -6.14 -3.09
N GLU A 36 -9.65 -7.29 -2.93
CA GLU A 36 -10.91 -7.35 -2.19
C GLU A 36 -10.77 -6.94 -0.73
N LEU A 37 -9.69 -7.34 -0.05
CA LEU A 37 -9.44 -6.97 1.33
C LEU A 37 -9.20 -5.47 1.46
N VAL A 38 -8.41 -4.87 0.56
CA VAL A 38 -8.16 -3.41 0.50
C VAL A 38 -9.46 -2.66 0.28
N LYS A 39 -10.22 -3.01 -0.77
CA LYS A 39 -11.52 -2.37 -1.08
C LYS A 39 -12.55 -2.46 0.05
N LYS A 40 -12.47 -3.51 0.88
CA LYS A 40 -13.40 -3.75 2.00
C LYS A 40 -12.89 -3.16 3.33
N ASP A 41 -11.75 -2.47 3.36
CA ASP A 41 -11.11 -1.99 4.60
C ASP A 41 -10.79 -3.13 5.59
N LYS A 42 -10.45 -4.31 5.06
CA LYS A 42 -10.19 -5.55 5.83
C LYS A 42 -8.75 -6.05 5.72
N TYR A 43 -7.90 -5.36 4.96
CA TYR A 43 -6.48 -5.66 4.95
C TYR A 43 -5.83 -5.11 6.23
N ASP A 44 -5.49 -6.01 7.16
CA ASP A 44 -5.08 -5.67 8.54
C ASP A 44 -3.62 -6.09 8.85
N LEU A 45 -2.85 -6.44 7.82
CA LEU A 45 -1.43 -6.75 7.98
C LEU A 45 -0.62 -5.45 8.01
N ALA A 46 0.40 -5.45 8.86
CA ALA A 46 1.32 -4.31 9.02
C ALA A 46 2.41 -4.25 7.95
N TYR A 47 2.36 -5.10 6.92
CA TYR A 47 3.32 -5.21 5.83
C TYR A 47 2.60 -5.54 4.52
N LEU A 48 3.20 -5.19 3.38
CA LEU A 48 2.68 -5.54 2.06
C LEU A 48 2.91 -7.04 1.75
N PRO A 49 2.03 -7.70 0.97
CA PRO A 49 2.26 -9.08 0.56
C PRO A 49 3.47 -9.21 -0.38
N ASN A 50 4.06 -10.40 -0.45
CA ASN A 50 5.20 -10.73 -1.31
C ASN A 50 4.78 -10.91 -2.79
N PHE A 51 4.23 -9.87 -3.38
CA PHE A 51 3.94 -9.86 -4.82
C PHE A 51 5.22 -9.81 -5.64
N VAL A 52 5.13 -10.36 -6.86
CA VAL A 52 6.21 -10.44 -7.83
C VAL A 52 5.84 -9.68 -9.11
N PRO A 53 6.78 -9.45 -10.05
CA PRO A 53 6.50 -8.66 -11.26
C PRO A 53 5.31 -9.18 -12.08
N ASN A 54 5.09 -10.49 -12.08
CA ASN A 54 3.96 -11.13 -12.78
C ASN A 54 2.58 -10.72 -12.22
N ASP A 55 2.52 -10.16 -11.02
CA ASP A 55 1.28 -9.69 -10.40
C ASP A 55 0.88 -8.27 -10.82
N ILE A 56 1.84 -7.48 -11.31
CA ILE A 56 1.66 -6.07 -11.72
C ILE A 56 0.49 -5.89 -12.71
N PRO A 57 0.33 -6.68 -13.79
CA PRO A 57 -0.81 -6.53 -14.70
C PRO A 57 -2.16 -6.65 -13.99
N THR A 58 -2.27 -7.55 -13.01
CA THR A 58 -3.53 -7.76 -12.27
C THR A 58 -3.75 -6.64 -11.27
N LEU A 59 -2.70 -6.14 -10.60
CA LEU A 59 -2.80 -4.97 -9.73
C LEU A 59 -3.25 -3.72 -10.52
N LEU A 60 -2.63 -3.46 -11.67
CA LEU A 60 -2.98 -2.34 -12.57
C LEU A 60 -4.43 -2.40 -13.06
N LYS A 61 -5.00 -3.60 -13.23
CA LYS A 61 -6.41 -3.75 -13.63
C LYS A 61 -7.38 -3.13 -12.62
N TYR A 62 -7.00 -3.04 -11.36
CA TYR A 62 -7.86 -2.53 -10.28
C TYR A 62 -7.44 -1.16 -9.76
N ALA A 63 -6.35 -0.58 -10.27
CA ALA A 63 -5.72 0.63 -9.74
C ALA A 63 -6.38 1.95 -10.16
N ASP A 64 -7.37 1.95 -11.06
CA ASP A 64 -8.16 3.16 -11.39
C ASP A 64 -9.36 3.41 -10.44
N ASP A 65 -9.47 2.62 -9.38
CA ASP A 65 -10.48 2.79 -8.34
C ASP A 65 -9.98 3.77 -7.27
N PHE A 66 -10.51 4.99 -7.24
CA PHE A 66 -10.09 6.00 -6.26
C PHE A 66 -11.03 6.11 -5.05
N SER A 67 -11.80 5.05 -4.76
CA SER A 67 -12.60 4.97 -3.54
C SER A 67 -11.72 5.15 -2.30
N VAL A 68 -12.16 6.01 -1.39
CA VAL A 68 -11.45 6.29 -0.13
C VAL A 68 -11.55 5.10 0.82
N ILE A 69 -10.43 4.75 1.45
CA ILE A 69 -10.33 3.70 2.45
C ILE A 69 -9.68 4.26 3.72
N SER A 70 -9.80 3.53 4.83
CA SER A 70 -9.28 3.93 6.14
C SER A 70 -8.09 3.09 6.60
N LYS A 71 -7.85 1.93 5.98
CA LYS A 71 -6.81 0.99 6.40
C LYS A 71 -5.91 0.56 5.26
N PHE A 72 -4.61 0.74 5.47
CA PHE A 72 -3.57 0.15 4.67
C PHE A 72 -2.25 0.14 5.46
N PRO A 73 -1.33 -0.80 5.22
CA PRO A 73 -0.01 -0.79 5.83
C PRO A 73 0.73 0.53 5.56
N VAL A 74 1.16 1.17 6.63
CA VAL A 74 2.03 2.35 6.63
C VAL A 74 3.26 2.06 7.48
N ASN A 75 4.41 2.64 7.13
CA ASN A 75 5.62 2.44 7.89
C ASN A 75 5.44 2.99 9.33
N PRO A 76 5.52 2.14 10.38
CA PRO A 76 5.24 2.56 11.76
C PRO A 76 6.29 3.52 12.33
N ILE A 77 7.46 3.65 11.71
CA ILE A 77 8.57 4.52 12.13
C ILE A 77 8.50 5.87 11.41
N SER A 78 7.65 6.01 10.38
CA SER A 78 7.50 7.27 9.65
C SER A 78 6.95 8.38 10.56
N SER A 79 7.55 9.57 10.48
CA SER A 79 6.99 10.79 11.07
C SER A 79 5.85 11.37 10.24
N ILE A 80 5.63 10.86 9.03
CA ILE A 80 4.62 11.28 8.08
C ILE A 80 3.60 10.16 7.93
N TYR A 81 2.31 10.51 8.00
CA TYR A 81 1.19 9.62 7.75
C TYR A 81 0.39 10.11 6.54
N PRO A 82 -0.24 9.21 5.77
CA PRO A 82 -1.13 9.61 4.71
C PRO A 82 -2.34 10.33 5.30
N GLU A 83 -2.67 11.49 4.74
CA GLU A 83 -3.87 12.26 5.13
C GLU A 83 -5.15 11.66 4.53
N ARG A 84 -5.00 10.89 3.45
CA ARG A 84 -6.05 10.18 2.74
C ARG A 84 -5.43 8.98 2.04
N LEU A 85 -6.19 7.88 2.03
CA LEU A 85 -5.87 6.68 1.26
C LEU A 85 -6.99 6.41 0.26
N THR A 86 -6.60 6.08 -0.97
CA THR A 86 -7.51 5.54 -1.98
C THR A 86 -7.07 4.15 -2.38
N VAL A 87 -8.01 3.33 -2.86
CA VAL A 87 -7.68 1.99 -3.36
C VAL A 87 -6.58 2.06 -4.42
N GLY A 88 -6.70 2.98 -5.39
CA GLY A 88 -5.74 3.18 -6.47
C GLY A 88 -4.34 3.51 -5.96
N GLU A 89 -4.20 4.49 -5.06
CA GLU A 89 -2.91 4.83 -4.44
C GLU A 89 -2.30 3.62 -3.71
N CYS A 90 -3.09 2.85 -2.97
CA CYS A 90 -2.60 1.66 -2.27
C CYS A 90 -2.13 0.55 -3.22
N LEU A 91 -2.82 0.34 -4.33
CA LEU A 91 -2.43 -0.64 -5.34
C LEU A 91 -1.20 -0.19 -6.14
N LEU A 92 -1.12 1.09 -6.51
CA LEU A 92 0.07 1.67 -7.15
C LEU A 92 1.28 1.65 -6.21
N TRP A 93 1.09 1.90 -4.92
CA TRP A 93 2.13 1.76 -3.91
C TRP A 93 2.62 0.32 -3.76
N THR A 94 1.72 -0.65 -3.89
CA THR A 94 2.08 -2.07 -3.92
C THR A 94 2.95 -2.38 -5.14
N ILE A 95 2.62 -1.84 -6.32
CA ILE A 95 3.45 -1.95 -7.52
C ILE A 95 4.81 -1.28 -7.33
N GLU A 96 4.85 -0.12 -6.69
CA GLU A 96 6.09 0.59 -6.38
C GLU A 96 6.99 -0.21 -5.43
N SER A 97 6.40 -0.90 -4.44
CA SER A 97 7.13 -1.83 -3.57
C SER A 97 7.74 -2.99 -4.37
N ILE A 98 7.01 -3.59 -5.32
CA ILE A 98 7.57 -4.61 -6.23
C ILE A 98 8.76 -4.02 -7.01
N ARG A 99 8.59 -2.83 -7.59
CA ARG A 99 9.65 -2.13 -8.33
C ARG A 99 10.91 -1.92 -7.49
N LEU A 100 10.76 -1.42 -6.27
CA LEU A 100 11.90 -1.06 -5.43
C LEU A 100 12.52 -2.24 -4.69
N LYS A 101 11.77 -3.31 -4.41
CA LYS A 101 12.18 -4.37 -3.47
C LYS A 101 12.17 -5.79 -4.03
N TYR A 102 11.91 -5.97 -5.32
CA TYR A 102 12.07 -7.27 -5.96
C TYR A 102 13.46 -7.87 -5.69
N ASP A 103 13.48 -9.17 -5.35
CA ASP A 103 14.67 -9.97 -5.04
C ASP A 103 15.59 -9.45 -3.90
N VAL A 104 15.07 -8.58 -3.03
CA VAL A 104 15.77 -8.18 -1.80
C VAL A 104 15.40 -9.17 -0.69
N ASP A 105 16.36 -10.00 -0.24
CA ASP A 105 16.23 -10.97 0.87
C ASP A 105 16.21 -10.28 2.24
N ASP A 106 15.29 -9.32 2.38
CA ASP A 106 15.10 -8.56 3.61
C ASP A 106 13.61 -8.54 3.97
N ASN A 107 13.24 -9.44 4.87
CA ASN A 107 11.88 -9.56 5.38
C ASN A 107 11.45 -8.37 6.26
N MET A 108 12.37 -7.47 6.65
CA MET A 108 12.08 -6.31 7.50
C MET A 108 11.92 -5.00 6.70
N HIS A 109 12.49 -4.88 5.49
CA HIS A 109 12.59 -3.61 4.76
C HIS A 109 11.83 -3.55 3.42
N LYS A 110 10.75 -4.33 3.27
CA LYS A 110 9.90 -4.29 2.06
C LYS A 110 9.04 -3.04 1.92
N PHE A 111 9.00 -2.19 2.96
CA PHE A 111 8.44 -0.86 2.84
C PHE A 111 9.42 0.09 2.17
N PRO A 112 9.02 0.75 1.07
CA PRO A 112 9.69 1.98 0.69
C PRO A 112 9.56 3.00 1.83
N SER A 113 10.53 3.91 1.97
CA SER A 113 10.58 4.87 3.08
C SER A 113 9.49 5.94 3.04
N LEU A 114 8.80 6.05 1.90
CA LEU A 114 7.73 7.00 1.64
C LEU A 114 6.37 6.44 2.09
N VAL A 115 5.30 7.23 2.01
CA VAL A 115 3.94 6.80 2.37
C VAL A 115 3.08 6.51 1.12
N PRO A 116 2.04 5.64 1.23
CA PRO A 116 1.11 5.35 0.13
C PRO A 116 0.15 6.51 -0.15
N GLN A 117 0.69 7.70 -0.39
CA GLN A 117 -0.03 8.93 -0.75
C GLN A 117 0.77 9.69 -1.81
N LEU A 118 0.11 10.03 -2.91
CA LEU A 118 0.69 10.83 -3.98
C LEU A 118 0.44 12.32 -3.72
N ILE A 119 1.43 13.14 -4.07
CA ILE A 119 1.34 14.61 -4.03
C ILE A 119 1.97 15.24 -5.27
N GLU A 120 1.68 16.51 -5.50
CA GLU A 120 2.36 17.34 -6.49
C GLU A 120 3.73 17.78 -5.97
N LYS A 121 4.76 17.72 -6.82
CA LYS A 121 6.15 18.12 -6.48
C LYS A 121 6.23 19.58 -6.03
N GLU A 122 5.51 20.47 -6.70
CA GLU A 122 5.65 21.93 -6.53
C GLU A 122 4.54 22.56 -5.68
N ASN A 123 3.47 21.82 -5.34
CA ASN A 123 2.34 22.34 -4.59
C ASN A 123 2.19 21.63 -3.23
N THR A 124 3.10 21.95 -2.32
CA THR A 124 3.16 21.36 -0.97
C THR A 124 1.98 21.73 -0.07
N ASN A 125 1.16 22.72 -0.47
CA ASN A 125 -0.05 23.11 0.27
C ASN A 125 -1.25 22.23 -0.05
N LYS A 126 -1.19 21.42 -1.13
CA LYS A 126 -2.22 20.45 -1.47
C LYS A 126 -1.86 19.10 -0.84
N PRO A 127 -2.64 18.60 0.14
CA PRO A 127 -2.24 17.44 0.93
C PRO A 127 -2.33 16.10 0.18
N PHE A 128 -3.09 16.03 -0.92
CA PHE A 128 -3.28 14.85 -1.76
C PHE A 128 -3.77 15.23 -3.15
N LEU A 129 -3.54 14.35 -4.12
CA LEU A 129 -4.04 14.49 -5.50
C LEU A 129 -5.56 14.31 -5.61
N ASP A 130 -6.20 15.01 -6.53
CA ASP A 130 -7.59 14.75 -6.93
C ASP A 130 -7.70 13.60 -7.95
N ASP A 131 -8.92 13.14 -8.23
CA ASP A 131 -9.14 11.97 -9.08
C ASP A 131 -8.58 12.13 -10.50
N ASN A 132 -8.60 13.34 -11.09
CA ASN A 132 -8.03 13.55 -12.43
C ASN A 132 -6.51 13.35 -12.41
N GLN A 133 -5.84 13.89 -11.39
CA GLN A 133 -4.41 13.73 -11.21
C GLN A 133 -4.03 12.29 -10.87
N LEU A 134 -4.86 11.59 -10.09
CA LEU A 134 -4.68 10.16 -9.82
C LEU A 134 -4.83 9.31 -11.08
N ILE A 135 -5.76 9.66 -11.99
CA ILE A 135 -5.86 9.02 -13.32
C ILE A 135 -4.56 9.22 -14.11
N GLU A 136 -3.98 10.42 -14.11
CA GLU A 136 -2.71 10.68 -14.79
C GLU A 136 -1.59 9.80 -14.22
N VAL A 137 -1.47 9.70 -12.90
CA VAL A 137 -0.47 8.82 -12.26
C VAL A 137 -0.73 7.35 -12.59
N TYR A 138 -1.99 6.91 -12.57
CA TYR A 138 -2.36 5.56 -13.00
C TYR A 138 -1.89 5.28 -14.43
N ILE A 139 -2.09 6.22 -15.36
CA ILE A 139 -1.63 6.11 -16.75
C ILE A 139 -0.10 6.01 -16.81
N LEU A 140 0.64 6.79 -16.02
CA LEU A 140 2.11 6.71 -15.98
C LEU A 140 2.60 5.32 -15.57
N TYR A 141 2.02 4.71 -14.53
CA TYR A 141 2.38 3.35 -14.12
C TYR A 141 1.96 2.30 -15.16
N LYS A 142 0.79 2.48 -15.78
CA LYS A 142 0.31 1.61 -16.84
C LYS A 142 1.27 1.65 -18.04
N ASP A 143 1.60 2.84 -18.51
CA ASP A 143 2.50 3.05 -19.65
C ASP A 143 3.91 2.55 -19.33
N TRP A 144 4.43 2.81 -18.13
CA TRP A 144 5.70 2.23 -17.66
C TRP A 144 5.69 0.71 -17.78
N TRP A 145 4.66 0.02 -17.29
CA TRP A 145 4.60 -1.43 -17.38
C TRP A 145 4.50 -1.91 -18.83
N TYR A 146 3.50 -1.42 -19.58
CA TYR A 146 3.19 -1.93 -20.92
C TYR A 146 4.25 -1.58 -21.97
N ASN A 147 4.98 -0.46 -21.83
CA ASN A 147 6.09 -0.09 -22.72
C ASN A 147 7.38 -0.89 -22.45
N ASN A 148 7.42 -1.66 -21.36
CA ASN A 148 8.58 -2.47 -20.97
C ASN A 148 8.28 -3.98 -20.94
N ILE A 149 7.10 -4.42 -21.40
CA ILE A 149 6.79 -5.86 -21.51
C ILE A 149 7.83 -6.59 -22.35
N GLY A 150 8.29 -7.73 -21.83
CA GLY A 150 9.29 -8.58 -22.49
C GLY A 150 10.73 -8.15 -22.26
N LYS A 151 10.97 -7.02 -21.59
CA LYS A 151 12.30 -6.65 -21.08
C LYS A 151 12.59 -7.39 -19.78
N ASP A 152 13.87 -7.48 -19.43
CA ASP A 152 14.30 -7.90 -18.10
C ASP A 152 13.68 -6.96 -17.04
N PHE A 153 13.11 -7.54 -15.99
CA PHE A 153 12.51 -6.75 -14.92
C PHE A 153 13.56 -5.96 -14.14
N GLU A 154 14.80 -6.45 -14.01
CA GLU A 154 15.89 -5.71 -13.37
C GLU A 154 16.24 -4.43 -14.13
N LEU A 155 16.03 -4.39 -15.45
CA LEU A 155 16.18 -3.14 -16.22
C LEU A 155 14.92 -2.27 -16.12
N THR A 156 13.75 -2.89 -16.09
CA THR A 156 12.46 -2.19 -16.06
C THR A 156 12.25 -1.46 -14.74
N ARG A 157 12.67 -2.06 -13.63
CA ARG A 157 12.47 -1.52 -12.28
C ARG A 157 13.28 -0.26 -12.00
N GLU A 158 14.41 -0.08 -12.68
CA GLU A 158 15.25 1.11 -12.57
C GLU A 158 14.59 2.35 -13.19
N ILE A 159 13.59 2.17 -14.07
CA ILE A 159 12.81 3.26 -14.64
C ILE A 159 11.76 3.69 -13.61
N ASN A 160 11.91 4.88 -13.05
CA ASN A 160 10.91 5.49 -12.18
C ASN A 160 9.73 6.02 -13.02
N PRO A 161 8.49 5.49 -12.85
CA PRO A 161 7.32 5.94 -13.62
C PRO A 161 6.98 7.42 -13.44
N LEU A 162 7.45 8.04 -12.34
CA LEU A 162 7.12 9.40 -11.95
C LEU A 162 8.26 10.40 -12.19
N GLU A 163 9.41 9.95 -12.71
CA GLU A 163 10.65 10.75 -12.85
C GLU A 163 10.38 12.10 -13.52
N ASP A 164 9.80 12.04 -14.73
CA ASP A 164 9.52 13.21 -15.57
C ASP A 164 8.12 13.81 -15.36
N SER A 165 7.39 13.32 -14.35
CA SER A 165 6.05 13.83 -14.02
C SER A 165 6.12 14.97 -13.00
N MET A 166 4.98 15.62 -12.73
CA MET A 166 4.83 16.56 -11.62
C MET A 166 4.46 15.90 -10.28
N TYR A 167 4.48 14.57 -10.20
CA TYR A 167 3.99 13.80 -9.05
C TYR A 167 5.11 13.06 -8.33
N LEU A 168 4.96 12.84 -7.02
CA LEU A 168 5.82 11.96 -6.23
C LEU A 168 5.04 11.29 -5.10
N TRP A 169 5.62 10.21 -4.57
CA TRP A 169 5.19 9.62 -3.30
C TRP A 169 5.68 10.48 -2.13
N LYS A 170 4.78 10.80 -1.20
CA LYS A 170 5.07 11.68 -0.05
C LYS A 170 6.03 11.06 0.95
#